data_AF-A0A177L9M1-F1
#
_entry.id   AF-A0A177L9M1-F1
#
_cell.length_a   1.000
_cell.length_b   1.000
_cell.length_c   1.000
_cell.angle_alpha   90.00
_cell.angle_beta   90.00
_cell.angle_gamma   90.00
#
_symmetry.space_group_name_H-M   'P 1'
#
loop_
_entity.id
_entity.type
_entity.pdbx_description
1 polymer ?
#
loop_
_entity_poly.entity_id
_entity_poly.type
_entity_poly.pdbx_seq_one_letter_code
_entity_poly.pdbx_strand_id
1 'polypeptide(L)' 'MKRDIITLLGGFLTSLFLFLGAIGVSFDWLTQQSIDAFVMLCGASVALGINLYAVWKNTYVSKKAREQKEVLKEKGLK' A
#
# COMPACT_ATOMS: atom_id res chain seq x y z
N MET A 1 1.36 7.65 11.30
CA MET A 1 1.98 6.33 11.57
C MET A 1 2.29 5.51 10.32
N LYS A 2 1.31 5.07 9.49
CA LYS A 2 1.64 4.16 8.35
C LYS A 2 2.52 4.78 7.27
N ARG A 3 2.31 6.07 6.95
CA ARG A 3 3.16 6.81 6.00
C ARG A 3 4.58 6.96 6.53
N ASP A 4 4.70 7.20 7.84
CA ASP A 4 5.98 7.37 8.53
C ASP A 4 6.83 6.09 8.45
N ILE A 5 6.22 4.90 8.57
CA ILE A 5 6.92 3.62 8.45
C ILE A 5 7.50 3.41 7.05
N ILE A 6 6.78 3.79 5.99
CA ILE A 6 7.25 3.66 4.61
C ILE A 6 8.42 4.63 4.35
N THR A 7 8.33 5.86 4.88
CA THR A 7 9.42 6.83 4.80
C THR A 7 10.65 6.38 5.59
N LEU A 8 10.47 5.83 6.80
CA LEU A 8 11.54 5.25 7.61
C LEU A 8 12.21 4.06 6.91
N LEU A 9 11.43 3.21 6.24
CA LEU A 9 11.96 2.09 5.45
C LEU A 9 12.85 2.60 4.31
N GLY A 10 12.43 3.65 3.59
CA GLY A 10 13.25 4.27 2.55
C GLY A 10 14.55 4.85 3.10
N GLY A 11 14.48 5.63 4.19
CA GLY A 11 15.67 6.19 4.84
C GLY A 11 16.65 5.12 5.34
N PHE A 12 16.12 4.01 5.88
CA PHE A 12 16.92 2.87 6.30
C PHE A 12 17.61 2.19 5.12
N LEU A 13 16.89 1.89 4.03
CA LEU A 13 17.46 1.25 2.84
C LEU A 13 18.52 2.12 2.16
N THR A 14 18.30 3.43 2.08
CA THR A 14 19.32 4.38 1.59
C THR A 14 20.56 4.36 2.47
N SER A 15 20.38 4.37 3.80
CA SER A 15 21.51 4.34 4.75
C SER A 15 22.28 3.02 4.68
N LEU A 16 21.59 1.90 4.50
CA LEU A 16 22.18 0.58 4.28
C LEU A 16 22.98 0.55 2.97
N PHE A 17 22.41 1.07 1.88
CA PHE A 17 23.10 1.19 0.59
C PHE A 17 24.41 1.99 0.71
N LEU A 18 24.38 3.13 1.41
CA LEU A 18 25.57 3.94 1.65
C LEU A 18 26.62 3.21 2.50
N PHE A 19 26.20 2.52 3.57
CA PHE A 19 27.11 1.75 4.41
C PHE A 19 27.79 0.64 3.63
N LEU A 20 27.04 -0.12 2.82
CA LEU A 20 27.58 -1.18 1.98
C LEU A 20 28.63 -0.61 1.01
N GLY A 21 28.33 0.52 0.36
CA GLY A 21 29.29 1.22 -0.49
C GLY A 21 30.56 1.64 0.26
N ALA A 22 30.43 2.11 1.50
CA ALA A 22 31.57 2.52 2.31
C ALA A 22 32.52 1.37 2.70
N ILE A 23 32.00 0.13 2.82
CA ILE A 23 32.81 -1.07 3.08
C ILE A 23 33.21 -1.82 1.80
N GLY A 24 32.97 -1.23 0.63
CA GLY A 24 33.34 -1.80 -0.68
C GLY A 24 32.41 -2.91 -1.17
N VAL A 25 31.23 -3.05 -0.58
CA VAL A 25 30.20 -4.00 -1.02
C VAL A 25 29.20 -3.29 -1.93
N SER A 26 29.10 -3.71 -3.18
CA SER A 26 28.13 -3.19 -4.15
C SER A 26 27.32 -4.31 -4.79
N PHE A 27 26.10 -3.96 -5.17
CA PHE A 27 25.20 -4.83 -5.92
C PHE A 27 24.59 -4.03 -7.06
N ASP A 28 24.62 -4.56 -8.29
CA ASP A 28 24.09 -3.85 -9.47
C ASP A 28 22.60 -3.53 -9.38
N TRP A 29 21.85 -4.31 -8.61
CA TRP A 29 20.41 -4.14 -8.41
C TRP A 29 20.06 -3.20 -7.24
N LEU A 30 20.99 -2.93 -6.32
CA LEU A 30 20.75 -2.06 -5.17
C LEU A 30 21.25 -0.65 -5.51
N THR A 31 20.34 0.18 -6.01
CA THR A 31 20.60 1.56 -6.41
C THR A 31 19.58 2.48 -5.75
N GLN A 32 19.85 3.79 -5.75
CA GLN A 32 18.87 4.76 -5.25
C GLN A 32 17.51 4.62 -5.98
N GLN A 33 17.55 4.40 -7.29
CA GLN A 33 16.34 4.24 -8.10
C GLN A 33 15.55 3.00 -7.71
N SER A 34 16.20 1.86 -7.45
CA SER A 34 15.51 0.64 -7.03
C SER A 34 14.95 0.75 -5.61
N ILE A 35 15.64 1.47 -4.71
CA ILE A 35 15.14 1.79 -3.37
C ILE A 35 13.87 2.65 -3.46
N ASP A 36 13.91 3.74 -4.22
CA ASP A 36 12.77 4.65 -4.38
C ASP A 36 11.56 3.92 -4.99
N ALA A 37 11.80 3.09 -6.03
CA ALA A 37 10.76 2.27 -6.65
C ALA A 37 10.15 1.26 -5.66
N PHE A 38 10.97 0.63 -4.81
CA PHE A 38 10.51 -0.30 -3.79
C PHE A 38 9.67 0.39 -2.71
N VAL A 39 10.09 1.56 -2.23
CA VAL A 39 9.33 2.37 -1.27
C VAL A 39 7.97 2.78 -1.85
N MET A 40 7.95 3.22 -3.12
CA MET A 40 6.72 3.53 -3.83
C MET A 40 5.80 2.32 -3.95
N LEU A 41 6.35 1.15 -4.30
CA LEU A 41 5.61 -0.11 -4.38
C LEU A 41 4.95 -0.43 -3.04
N CYS A 42 5.70 -0.39 -1.92
CA CYS A 42 5.14 -0.61 -0.59
C CYS A 42 3.97 0.33 -0.28
N GLY A 43 4.11 1.62 -0.60
CA GLY A 43 3.03 2.60 -0.43
C GLY A 43 1.78 2.27 -1.26
N ALA A 44 1.97 1.91 -2.52
CA ALA A 44 0.88 1.51 -3.40
C ALA A 44 0.21 0.22 -2.93
N SER A 45 0.97 -0.78 -2.47
CA SER A 45 0.43 -2.03 -1.93
C SER A 45 -0.43 -1.81 -0.69
N VAL A 46 -0.02 -0.91 0.21
CA VAL A 46 -0.86 -0.56 1.39
C VAL A 46 -2.16 0.11 0.94
N ALA A 47 -2.11 1.05 0.00
CA ALA A 47 -3.30 1.70 -0.53
C ALA A 47 -4.24 0.71 -1.21
N LEU A 48 -3.70 -0.22 -1.98
CA LEU A 48 -4.47 -1.29 -2.63
C LEU A 48 -5.13 -2.20 -1.60
N GLY A 49 -4.39 -2.67 -0.59
CA GLY A 49 -4.92 -3.54 0.46
C GLY A 49 -6.06 -2.90 1.24
N ILE A 50 -5.95 -1.60 1.56
CA ILE A 50 -7.04 -0.85 2.23
C ILE A 50 -8.28 -0.79 1.34
N ASN A 51 -8.11 -0.49 0.04
CA ASN A 51 -9.24 -0.41 -0.89
C ASN A 51 -9.93 -1.76 -1.09
N LEU A 52 -9.16 -2.83 -1.30
CA LEU A 52 -9.70 -4.18 -1.43
C LEU A 52 -10.48 -4.59 -0.17
N TYR A 53 -9.92 -4.32 1.01
CA TYR A 53 -10.61 -4.59 2.28
C TYR A 53 -11.91 -3.78 2.41
N ALA A 54 -11.88 -2.49 2.05
CA ALA A 54 -13.06 -1.63 2.08
C ALA A 54 -14.16 -2.14 1.14
N VAL A 55 -13.81 -2.51 -0.10
CA VAL A 55 -14.75 -3.07 -1.09
C VAL A 55 -15.34 -4.39 -0.58
N TRP A 56 -14.49 -5.30 -0.08
CA TRP A 56 -14.95 -6.57 0.47
C TRP A 56 -15.91 -6.38 1.64
N LYS A 57 -15.55 -5.51 2.60
CA LYS A 57 -16.39 -5.21 3.77
C LYS A 57 -17.72 -4.58 3.35
N ASN A 58 -17.71 -3.65 2.40
CA ASN A 58 -18.92 -3.01 1.90
C ASN A 58 -19.83 -3.99 1.14
N THR A 59 -19.24 -4.93 0.41
CA THR A 59 -19.99 -5.88 -0.43
C THR A 59 -20.60 -7.00 0.40
N TYR A 60 -19.85 -7.55 1.37
CA TYR A 60 -20.23 -8.81 2.02
C TYR A 60 -20.60 -8.66 3.50
N VAL A 61 -20.04 -7.66 4.20
CA VAL A 61 -20.17 -7.56 5.66
C VAL A 61 -21.14 -6.45 6.08
N SER A 62 -21.25 -5.38 5.30
CA SER A 62 -22.09 -4.24 5.66
C SER A 62 -23.59 -4.54 5.50
N LYS A 63 -24.29 -4.76 6.63
CA LYS A 63 -25.77 -4.86 6.67
C LYS A 63 -26.45 -3.63 6.05
N LYS A 64 -25.94 -2.44 6.35
CA LYS A 64 -26.46 -1.17 5.80
C LYS A 64 -26.38 -1.11 4.28
N ALA A 65 -25.31 -1.66 3.67
CA ALA A 65 -25.19 -1.72 2.22
C ALA A 65 -26.17 -2.73 1.59
N ARG A 66 -26.44 -3.85 2.28
CA ARG A 66 -27.49 -4.80 1.87
C ARG A 66 -28.88 -4.18 1.94
N GLU A 67 -29.22 -3.53 3.06
CA GLU A 67 -30.49 -2.82 3.24
C GLU A 67 -30.68 -1.71 2.19
N GLN A 68 -29.64 -0.91 1.93
CA GLN A 68 -29.68 0.08 0.84
C GLN A 68 -29.90 -0.55 -0.54
N LYS A 69 -29.30 -1.72 -0.80
CA LYS A 69 -29.47 -2.45 -2.07
C LYS A 69 -30.90 -2.99 -2.21
N GLU A 70 -31.53 -3.44 -1.13
CA GLU A 70 -32.93 -3.85 -1.11
C GLU A 70 -33.87 -2.66 -1.35
N VAL A 71 -33.69 -1.55 -0.64
CA VAL A 71 -34.47 -0.32 -0.84
C VAL A 71 -34.32 0.25 -2.25
N LEU A 72 -33.13 0.17 -2.85
CA LEU A 72 -32.90 0.60 -4.24
C LEU A 72 -33.64 -0.28 -5.25
N LYS A 73 -33.73 -1.59 -5.00
CA LYS A 73 -34.51 -2.52 -5.82
C LYS A 73 -36.02 -2.25 -5.70
N GLU A 74 -36.51 -2.04 -4.48
CA GLU A 74 -37.92 -1.71 -4.24
C GLU A 74 -38.35 -0.42 -4.95
N LYS A 75 -37.43 0.55 -5.08
CA LYS A 75 -37.65 1.80 -5.80
C LYS A 75 -37.41 1.71 -7.32
N GLY A 76 -37.02 0.55 -7.84
CA GLY A 76 -36.73 0.35 -9.27
C GLY A 76 -35.51 1.14 -9.78
N LEU A 77 -34.63 1.58 -8.87
CA LEU A 77 -33.46 2.41 -9.18
C LEU A 77 -32.20 1.58 -9.45
N LYS A 78 -32.25 0.25 -9.21
CA LYS A 78 -31.15 -0.69 -9.45
C LYS A 78 -31.58 -2.15 -9.45
#